data_AF-A0A527DP01-F1
#
_entry.id   AF-A0A527DP01-F1
#
_cell.length_a   1.000
_cell.length_b   1.000
_cell.length_c   1.000
_cell.angle_alpha   90.00
_cell.angle_beta   90.00
_cell.angle_gamma   90.00
#
_symmetry.space_group_name_H-M   'P 1'
#
loop_
_entity.id
_entity.type
_entity.pdbx_description
1 polymer ?
#
loop_
_entity_poly.entity_id
_entity_poly.type
_entity_poly.pdbx_seq_one_letter_code
_entity_poly.pdbx_strand_id
1 'polypeptide(L)' 'VPTGDDDRPPPKAPKVQSPKAQSHIRQARPQQAPAKLPESGPMAAMLKKLFGGKD' A
#
# COMPACT_ATOMS: atom_id res chain seq x y z
N VAL A 1 -5.64 -39.47 -15.45
CA VAL A 1 -6.94 -38.85 -15.79
C VAL A 1 -6.85 -37.39 -15.38
N PRO A 2 -7.03 -36.42 -16.28
CA PRO A 2 -7.12 -35.02 -15.90
C PRO A 2 -8.45 -34.85 -15.14
N THR A 3 -8.42 -34.19 -13.99
CA THR A 3 -9.59 -33.91 -13.16
C THR A 3 -10.71 -33.32 -14.01
N GLY A 4 -11.89 -33.97 -13.98
CA GLY A 4 -13.06 -33.57 -14.77
C GLY A 4 -13.68 -32.27 -14.26
N ASP A 5 -14.52 -31.64 -15.09
CA ASP A 5 -15.21 -30.38 -14.78
C ASP A 5 -16.07 -30.42 -13.49
N ASP A 6 -16.36 -31.61 -12.95
CA ASP A 6 -17.03 -31.84 -11.67
C ASP A 6 -16.19 -31.46 -10.43
N ASP A 7 -14.87 -31.26 -10.56
CA ASP A 7 -13.98 -30.90 -9.45
C ASP A 7 -13.91 -29.38 -9.20
N ARG A 8 -14.76 -28.60 -9.89
CA ARG A 8 -14.80 -27.14 -9.74
C ARG A 8 -15.58 -26.74 -8.50
N PRO A 9 -15.01 -25.93 -7.59
CA PRO A 9 -15.76 -25.43 -6.45
C PRO A 9 -16.94 -24.57 -6.92
N PRO A 10 -18.10 -24.65 -6.23
CA PRO A 10 -19.29 -23.93 -6.63
C PRO A 10 -19.07 -22.41 -6.63
N PRO A 11 -19.78 -21.66 -7.48
CA PRO A 11 -19.67 -20.22 -7.53
C PRO A 11 -20.02 -19.62 -6.16
N LYS A 12 -19.09 -18.83 -5.60
CA LYS A 12 -19.27 -18.18 -4.29
C LYS A 12 -20.48 -17.25 -4.37
N ALA A 13 -21.43 -17.44 -3.46
CA ALA A 13 -22.59 -16.57 -3.32
C ALA A 13 -22.17 -15.09 -3.17
N PRO A 14 -22.97 -14.13 -3.68
CA PRO A 14 -22.67 -12.72 -3.54
C PRO A 14 -22.60 -12.37 -2.05
N LYS A 15 -21.40 -12.01 -1.58
CA LYS A 15 -21.21 -11.56 -0.21
C LYS A 15 -22.00 -10.28 -0.02
N VAL A 16 -23.04 -10.34 0.80
CA VAL A 16 -23.74 -9.17 1.33
C VAL A 16 -22.68 -8.24 1.90
N GLN A 17 -22.63 -6.98 1.45
CA GLN A 17 -21.62 -6.03 1.90
C GLN A 17 -21.84 -5.76 3.38
N SER A 18 -21.12 -6.49 4.23
CA SER A 18 -21.01 -6.19 5.64
C SER A 18 -20.26 -4.87 5.81
N PRO A 19 -20.61 -4.05 6.81
CA PRO A 19 -19.91 -2.81 7.08
C PRO A 19 -18.42 -3.09 7.30
N LYS A 20 -17.57 -2.28 6.66
CA LYS A 20 -16.12 -2.41 6.74
C LYS A 20 -15.69 -2.33 8.20
N ALA A 21 -14.98 -3.35 8.69
CA ALA A 21 -14.41 -3.34 10.03
C ALA A 21 -13.52 -2.09 10.19
N GLN A 22 -13.80 -1.28 11.22
CA GLN A 22 -13.01 -0.09 11.50
C GLN A 22 -11.71 -0.50 12.21
N SER A 23 -10.58 -0.33 11.52
CA SER A 23 -9.27 -0.56 12.12
C SER A 23 -8.95 0.52 13.17
N HIS A 24 -8.67 0.11 14.41
CA HIS A 24 -8.16 0.97 15.49
C HIS A 24 -6.71 1.44 15.25
N ILE A 25 -6.02 0.91 14.23
CA ILE A 25 -4.64 1.29 13.85
C ILE A 25 -4.55 2.79 13.47
N ARG A 26 -5.67 3.41 13.07
CA ARG A 26 -5.70 4.85 12.72
C ARG A 26 -5.26 5.75 13.87
N GLN A 27 -5.39 5.30 15.13
CA GLN A 27 -5.02 6.11 16.30
C GLN A 27 -3.50 6.12 16.57
N ALA A 28 -2.79 5.04 16.20
CA ALA A 28 -1.37 4.88 16.52
C ALA A 28 -0.44 5.35 15.39
N ARG A 29 -0.98 5.76 14.24
CA ARG A 29 -0.15 6.30 13.16
C ARG A 29 0.01 7.80 13.38
N PRO A 30 1.17 8.30 13.84
CA PRO A 30 1.44 9.72 13.75
C PRO A 30 1.32 10.11 12.27
N GLN A 31 0.45 11.07 11.97
CA GLN A 31 0.47 11.82 10.71
C GLN A 31 1.76 12.64 10.72
N GLN A 32 2.91 11.99 10.59
CA GLN A 32 4.16 12.69 10.42
C GLN A 32 4.03 13.45 9.11
N ALA A 33 3.90 14.77 9.25
CA ALA A 33 4.03 15.73 8.17
C ALA A 33 5.27 15.36 7.34
N PRO A 34 5.26 15.60 6.02
CA PRO A 34 6.42 15.33 5.18
C PRO A 34 7.63 15.97 5.86
N ALA A 35 8.55 15.12 6.30
CA ALA A 35 9.75 15.57 7.00
C ALA A 35 10.41 16.62 6.12
N LYS A 36 10.65 17.82 6.67
CA LYS A 36 11.29 18.91 5.95
C LYS A 36 12.61 18.38 5.41
N LEU A 37 12.68 18.24 4.09
CA LEU A 37 13.89 17.75 3.45
C LEU A 37 15.00 18.76 3.74
N PRO A 38 16.19 18.30 4.15
CA PRO A 38 17.31 19.20 4.33
C PRO A 38 17.65 19.87 3.00
N GLU A 39 17.77 21.21 3.02
CA GLU A 39 18.09 22.00 1.83
C GLU A 39 19.58 21.99 1.48
N SER A 40 20.45 21.64 2.43
CA SER A 40 21.90 21.59 2.27
C SER A 40 22.55 20.37 2.93
N GLY A 41 23.81 20.10 2.58
CA GLY A 41 24.62 19.04 3.18
C GLY A 41 24.57 17.69 2.45
N PRO A 42 25.19 16.65 3.04
CA PRO A 42 25.38 15.35 2.38
C PRO A 42 24.07 14.64 2.05
N MET A 43 23.05 14.76 2.91
CA MET A 43 21.72 14.19 2.68
C MET A 43 21.01 14.90 1.52
N ALA A 44 21.05 16.23 1.45
CA ALA A 44 20.48 17.00 0.34
C ALA A 44 21.12 16.63 -1.02
N ALA A 45 22.43 16.42 -1.04
CA ALA A 45 23.15 15.99 -2.23
C ALA A 45 22.72 14.59 -2.71
N MET A 46 22.47 13.65 -1.80
CA MET A 46 21.93 12.33 -2.15
C MET A 46 20.50 12.43 -2.67
N LEU A 47 19.64 13.24 -2.04
CA LEU A 47 18.26 13.46 -2.48
C LEU A 47 18.21 14.11 -3.87
N LYS A 48 19.07 15.09 -4.17
CA LYS A 48 19.17 15.71 -5.50
C LYS A 48 19.63 14.70 -6.57
N LYS A 49 20.50 13.75 -6.23
CA LYS A 49 20.90 12.66 -7.15
C LYS A 49 19.80 11.63 -7.38
N LEU A 50 19.00 11.31 -6.36
CA LEU A 50 17.89 10.34 -6.43
C LEU A 50 16.66 10.90 -7.14
N PHE A 51 16.34 12.17 -6.92
CA PHE A 51 15.11 12.81 -7.41
C PHE A 51 15.32 13.83 -8.53
N GLY A 52 16.55 14.28 -8.79
CA GLY A 52 16.89 15.28 -9.80
C GLY A 52 17.35 14.73 -11.15
N GLY A 53 17.12 13.44 -11.43
CA GLY A 53 17.56 12.75 -12.64
C GLY A 53 16.45 12.46 -13.64
N LYS A 54 15.68 13.48 -14.03
CA LYS A 54 14.76 13.37 -15.16
C LYS A 54 14.57 14.71 -15.87
N ASP A 55 15.64 15.15 -16.50
CA ASP A 55 15.75 15.83 -17.81
C ASP A 55 17.23 15.83 -18.22
#